data_AF-A0A5N8VD29-F1
#
_entry.id   AF-A0A5N8VD29-F1
#
_cell.length_a   1.000
_cell.length_b   1.000
_cell.length_c   1.000
_cell.angle_alpha   90.00
_cell.angle_beta   90.00
_cell.angle_gamma   90.00
#
_symmetry.space_group_name_H-M   'P 1'
#
loop_
_entity.id
_entity.type
_entity.pdbx_description
1 polymer ?
#
loop_
_entity_poly.entity_id
_entity_poly.type
_entity_poly.pdbx_seq_one_letter_code
_entity_poly.pdbx_strand_id
1 'polypeptide(L)'
;MTSQPDDFVAVQLLAILNDADAPEGDQLDAAMDLEDHSGAWFEQEIFEILRRERFESVLAQVCAESLAGIWARQSRIDQGFFPELHGPALREVLGILGARAPHLIPAGTGED
;
A
#
# COMPACT_ATOMS: atom_id res chain seq x y z
N MET A 1 -4.42 12.17 22.92
CA MET A 1 -4.30 13.21 21.88
C MET A 1 -3.82 12.52 20.63
N THR A 2 -4.72 12.26 19.69
CA THR A 2 -4.34 11.83 18.34
C THR A 2 -3.85 13.08 17.62
N SER A 3 -2.53 13.24 17.50
CA SER A 3 -1.95 14.30 16.69
C SER A 3 -2.49 14.15 15.27
N GLN A 4 -2.99 15.26 14.73
CA GLN A 4 -3.33 15.37 13.32
C GLN A 4 -2.09 14.94 12.50
N PRO A 5 -2.24 14.16 11.41
CA PRO A 5 -1.10 13.76 10.59
C PRO A 5 -0.34 14.99 10.12
N ASP A 6 0.96 15.07 10.47
CA ASP A 6 1.83 16.19 10.12
C ASP A 6 2.12 16.25 8.60
N ASP A 7 1.81 15.17 7.88
CA ASP A 7 1.97 15.05 6.43
C ASP A 7 0.65 15.36 5.71
N PHE A 8 0.45 16.65 5.40
CA PHE A 8 -0.75 17.12 4.71
C PHE A 8 -0.92 16.55 3.30
N VAL A 9 0.18 16.21 2.61
CA VAL A 9 0.12 15.64 1.26
C VAL A 9 -0.42 14.22 1.34
N ALA A 10 0.11 13.40 2.25
CA ALA A 10 -0.38 12.05 2.52
C ALA A 10 -1.90 12.02 2.79
N VAL A 11 -2.41 12.98 3.57
CA VAL A 11 -3.85 13.12 3.85
C VAL A 11 -4.66 13.39 2.58
N GLN A 12 -4.17 14.28 1.71
CA GLN A 12 -4.87 14.61 0.47
C GLN A 12 -4.88 13.44 -0.52
N LEU A 13 -3.77 12.71 -0.64
CA LEU A 13 -3.70 11.51 -1.47
C LEU A 13 -4.75 10.48 -1.01
N LEU A 14 -4.81 10.18 0.28
CA LEU A 14 -5.83 9.29 0.84
C LEU A 14 -7.26 9.84 0.65
N ALA A 15 -7.45 11.16 0.70
CA ALA A 15 -8.76 11.75 0.44
C ALA A 15 -9.22 11.50 -1.00
N ILE A 16 -8.32 11.64 -1.99
CA ILE A 16 -8.61 11.32 -3.40
C ILE A 16 -8.97 9.83 -3.55
N LEU A 17 -8.21 8.95 -2.91
CA LEU A 17 -8.45 7.49 -2.95
C LEU A 17 -9.75 7.05 -2.26
N ASN A 18 -10.34 7.91 -1.42
CA ASN A 18 -11.61 7.65 -0.74
C ASN A 18 -12.79 8.40 -1.37
N ASP A 19 -12.54 9.26 -2.34
CA ASP A 19 -13.58 9.95 -3.09
C ASP A 19 -14.09 9.05 -4.22
N ALA A 20 -15.35 8.64 -4.11
CA ALA A 20 -16.01 7.79 -5.09
C ALA A 20 -16.28 8.50 -6.43
N ASP A 21 -16.27 9.84 -6.43
CA ASP A 21 -16.47 10.66 -7.62
C ASP A 21 -15.14 11.10 -8.26
N ALA A 22 -13.99 10.79 -7.64
CA ALA A 22 -12.69 11.09 -8.22
C ALA A 22 -12.47 10.28 -9.51
N PRO A 23 -11.96 10.91 -10.60
CA PRO A 23 -11.60 10.20 -11.81
C PRO A 23 -10.61 9.05 -11.53
N GLU A 24 -10.78 7.92 -12.20
CA GLU A 24 -9.90 6.75 -12.05
C GLU A 24 -8.42 7.12 -12.26
N GLY A 25 -8.11 7.96 -13.24
CA GLY A 25 -6.74 8.44 -13.47
C GLY A 25 -6.16 9.17 -12.25
N ASP A 26 -6.93 10.08 -11.65
CA ASP A 26 -6.49 10.83 -10.46
C ASP A 26 -6.30 9.91 -9.25
N GLN A 27 -7.13 8.87 -9.12
CA GLN A 27 -6.96 7.85 -8.08
C GLN A 27 -5.69 7.03 -8.29
N LEU A 28 -5.39 6.63 -9.53
CA LEU A 28 -4.17 5.87 -9.82
C LEU A 28 -2.91 6.71 -9.62
N ASP A 29 -2.92 7.97 -10.06
CA ASP A 29 -1.82 8.91 -9.82
C ASP A 29 -1.60 9.11 -8.32
N ALA A 30 -2.68 9.33 -7.56
CA ALA A 30 -2.60 9.46 -6.10
C ALA A 30 -2.08 8.19 -5.42
N ALA A 31 -2.43 7.00 -5.93
CA ALA A 31 -1.95 5.72 -5.42
C ALA A 31 -0.45 5.52 -5.65
N MET A 32 0.08 5.96 -6.80
CA MET A 32 1.53 5.91 -7.11
C MET A 32 2.32 6.82 -6.16
N ASP A 33 1.79 8.02 -5.86
CA ASP A 33 2.45 8.99 -5.00
C ASP A 33 2.51 8.57 -3.52
N LEU A 34 1.75 7.54 -3.11
CA LEU A 34 1.76 7.06 -1.71
C LEU A 34 3.15 6.60 -1.25
N GLU A 35 4.02 6.08 -2.14
CA GLU A 35 5.31 5.48 -1.77
C GLU A 35 6.22 6.45 -1.00
N ASP A 36 6.15 7.75 -1.31
CA ASP A 36 7.00 8.77 -0.73
C ASP A 36 6.63 9.11 0.73
N HIS A 37 5.43 8.73 1.15
CA HIS A 37 4.88 8.98 2.47
C HIS A 37 4.97 7.75 3.37
N SER A 38 4.90 7.91 4.69
CA SER A 38 4.92 6.77 5.60
C SER A 38 4.42 7.12 7.00
N GLY A 39 4.03 6.10 7.77
CA GLY A 39 3.58 6.25 9.14
C GLY A 39 2.47 5.26 9.46
N ALA A 40 2.36 4.85 10.73
CA ALA A 40 1.44 3.78 11.13
C ALA A 40 -0.04 4.07 10.77
N TRP A 41 -0.48 5.33 10.95
CA TRP A 41 -1.83 5.72 10.54
C TRP A 41 -2.00 5.64 9.02
N PHE A 42 -1.03 6.15 8.26
CA PHE A 42 -1.08 6.18 6.80
C PHE A 42 -1.10 4.76 6.20
N GLU A 43 -0.24 3.87 6.69
CA GLU A 43 -0.26 2.45 6.30
C GLU A 43 -1.62 1.79 6.62
N GLN A 44 -2.22 2.09 7.79
CA GLN A 44 -3.53 1.57 8.13
C GLN A 44 -4.62 2.01 7.14
N GLU A 45 -4.62 3.25 6.69
CA GLU A 45 -5.58 3.74 5.70
C GLU A 45 -5.39 3.03 4.35
N ILE A 46 -4.14 2.77 3.94
CA ILE A 46 -3.85 1.95 2.75
C ILE A 46 -4.37 0.52 2.91
N PHE A 47 -4.26 -0.07 4.10
CA PHE A 47 -4.80 -1.41 4.38
C PHE A 47 -6.31 -1.45 4.19
N GLU A 48 -7.03 -0.43 4.67
CA GLU A 48 -8.49 -0.35 4.48
C GLU A 48 -8.88 -0.20 3.00
N ILE A 49 -8.11 0.58 2.22
CA ILE A 49 -8.30 0.70 0.77
C ILE A 49 -8.11 -0.68 0.10
N LEU A 50 -7.00 -1.37 0.39
CA LEU A 50 -6.73 -2.69 -0.17
C LEU A 50 -7.83 -3.72 0.14
N ARG A 51 -8.35 -3.71 1.38
CA ARG A 51 -9.48 -4.57 1.79
C ARG A 51 -10.77 -4.21 1.05
N ARG A 52 -11.09 -2.92 0.92
CA ARG A 52 -12.27 -2.43 0.20
C ARG A 52 -12.24 -2.85 -1.27
N GLU A 53 -11.07 -2.73 -1.88
CA GLU A 53 -10.80 -3.15 -3.27
C GLU A 53 -10.61 -4.67 -3.41
N ARG A 54 -10.71 -5.40 -2.30
CA ARG A 54 -10.59 -6.86 -2.21
C ARG A 54 -9.29 -7.40 -2.81
N PHE A 55 -8.22 -6.60 -2.82
CA PHE A 55 -6.89 -6.99 -3.33
C PHE A 55 -6.80 -7.30 -4.84
N GLU A 56 -7.88 -7.09 -5.61
CA GLU A 56 -7.98 -7.53 -7.01
C GLU A 56 -8.01 -6.39 -8.02
N SER A 57 -8.45 -5.19 -7.63
CA SER A 57 -8.59 -4.06 -8.57
C SER A 57 -7.23 -3.51 -9.03
N VAL A 58 -7.23 -2.73 -10.12
CA VAL A 58 -6.02 -2.00 -10.55
C VAL A 58 -5.60 -1.01 -9.47
N LEU A 59 -6.56 -0.34 -8.84
CA LEU A 59 -6.28 0.56 -7.71
C LEU A 59 -5.60 -0.18 -6.55
N ALA A 60 -6.06 -1.40 -6.22
CA ALA A 60 -5.43 -2.24 -5.21
C ALA A 60 -3.99 -2.60 -5.57
N GLN A 61 -3.72 -2.95 -6.83
CA GLN A 61 -2.37 -3.28 -7.30
C GLN A 61 -1.42 -2.09 -7.13
N VAL A 62 -1.83 -0.89 -7.56
CA VAL A 62 -0.99 0.32 -7.44
C VAL A 62 -0.79 0.72 -5.97
N CYS A 63 -1.84 0.65 -5.13
CA CYS A 63 -1.71 0.89 -3.70
C CYS A 63 -0.75 -0.12 -3.03
N ALA A 64 -0.80 -1.39 -3.47
CA ALA A 64 0.06 -2.46 -2.95
C ALA A 64 1.51 -2.28 -3.38
N GLU A 65 1.76 -1.85 -4.62
CA GLU A 65 3.08 -1.49 -5.12
C GLU A 65 3.71 -0.39 -4.24
N SER A 66 2.99 0.70 -4.03
CA SER A 66 3.43 1.81 -3.18
C SER A 66 3.66 1.39 -1.74
N LEU A 67 2.75 0.58 -1.16
CA LEU A 67 2.91 0.04 0.19
C LEU A 67 4.19 -0.79 0.33
N ALA A 68 4.50 -1.62 -0.66
CA ALA A 68 5.74 -2.40 -0.67
C ALA A 68 6.98 -1.51 -0.82
N GLY A 69 6.88 -0.40 -1.57
CA GLY A 69 7.92 0.63 -1.62
C GLY A 69 8.18 1.27 -0.25
N ILE A 70 7.13 1.62 0.48
CA ILE A 70 7.22 2.12 1.86
C ILE A 70 7.93 1.10 2.75
N TRP A 71 7.49 -0.15 2.72
CA TRP A 71 8.07 -1.23 3.52
C TRP A 71 9.54 -1.49 3.19
N ALA A 72 9.90 -1.50 1.91
CA ALA A 72 11.30 -1.64 1.49
C ALA A 72 12.16 -0.49 2.02
N ARG A 73 11.69 0.76 1.87
CA ARG A 73 12.39 1.96 2.34
C ARG A 73 12.55 1.98 3.86
N GLN A 74 11.56 1.50 4.59
CA GLN A 74 11.59 1.41 6.06
C GLN A 74 12.25 0.13 6.58
N SER A 75 12.64 -0.80 5.70
CA SER A 75 13.19 -2.11 6.07
C SER A 75 12.31 -2.87 7.07
N ARG A 76 10.97 -2.79 6.90
CA ARG A 76 9.99 -3.53 7.70
C ARG A 76 8.73 -3.79 6.89
N ILE A 77 8.05 -4.90 7.18
CA ILE A 77 6.67 -5.17 6.76
C ILE A 77 5.77 -5.22 7.98
N ASP A 78 4.47 -4.97 7.78
CA ASP A 78 3.48 -5.28 8.82
C ASP A 78 3.19 -6.79 8.84
N GLN A 79 3.60 -7.47 9.91
CA GLN A 79 3.46 -8.92 10.04
C GLN A 79 2.01 -9.38 10.28
N GLY A 80 1.13 -8.47 10.73
CA GLY A 80 -0.28 -8.76 10.93
C GLY A 80 -1.08 -8.65 9.63
N PHE A 81 -0.76 -7.65 8.81
CA PHE A 81 -1.44 -7.38 7.55
C PHE A 81 -0.87 -8.15 6.36
N PHE A 82 0.45 -8.40 6.30
CA PHE A 82 1.06 -9.10 5.15
C PHE A 82 0.36 -10.43 4.80
N PRO A 83 -0.04 -11.29 5.75
CA PRO A 83 -0.78 -12.52 5.46
C PRO A 83 -2.18 -12.32 4.87
N GLU A 84 -2.76 -11.12 4.95
CA GLU A 84 -4.05 -10.80 4.32
C GLU A 84 -3.91 -10.58 2.81
N LEU A 85 -2.73 -10.17 2.34
CA LEU A 85 -2.49 -9.92 0.93
C LEU A 85 -2.66 -11.23 0.13
N HIS A 86 -3.42 -11.15 -0.95
CA HIS A 86 -3.58 -12.24 -1.91
C HIS A 86 -3.81 -11.68 -3.31
N GLY A 87 -3.87 -12.57 -4.30
CA GLY A 87 -4.22 -12.20 -5.67
C GLY A 87 -3.21 -11.22 -6.30
N PRO A 88 -3.68 -10.33 -7.18
CA PRO A 88 -2.85 -9.33 -7.85
C PRO A 88 -2.07 -8.43 -6.90
N ALA A 89 -2.68 -7.92 -5.82
CA ALA A 89 -1.99 -7.05 -4.87
C ALA A 89 -0.78 -7.74 -4.21
N LEU A 90 -0.90 -9.02 -3.84
CA LEU A 90 0.25 -9.77 -3.30
C LEU A 90 1.38 -9.89 -4.32
N ARG A 91 1.07 -10.11 -5.61
CA ARG A 91 2.09 -10.20 -6.67
C ARG A 91 2.88 -8.91 -6.81
N GLU A 92 2.22 -7.76 -6.74
CA GLU A 92 2.90 -6.45 -6.77
C GLU A 92 3.81 -6.26 -5.55
N VAL A 93 3.31 -6.59 -4.35
CA VAL A 93 4.13 -6.52 -3.13
C VAL A 93 5.38 -7.39 -3.26
N LEU A 94 5.23 -8.63 -3.72
CA LEU A 94 6.35 -9.55 -3.90
C LEU A 94 7.32 -9.08 -4.99
N GLY A 95 6.81 -8.49 -6.08
CA GLY A 95 7.65 -7.92 -7.14
C GLY A 95 8.55 -6.80 -6.61
N ILE A 96 7.98 -5.84 -5.89
CA ILE A 96 8.72 -4.71 -5.32
C ILE A 96 9.66 -5.16 -4.21
N LEU A 97 9.19 -5.95 -3.24
CA LEU A 97 10.05 -6.45 -2.17
C LEU A 97 11.15 -7.34 -2.72
N GLY A 98 10.87 -8.20 -3.70
CA GLY A 98 11.87 -9.07 -4.33
C GLY A 98 12.99 -8.27 -4.99
N ALA A 99 12.66 -7.15 -5.63
CA ALA A 99 13.63 -6.27 -6.27
C ALA A 99 14.39 -5.39 -5.27
N ARG A 100 13.72 -4.85 -4.25
CA ARG A 100 14.27 -3.76 -3.40
C ARG A 100 14.67 -4.21 -1.99
N ALA A 101 13.99 -5.20 -1.41
CA ALA A 101 14.21 -5.66 -0.04
C ALA A 101 13.85 -7.16 0.15
N PRO A 102 14.49 -8.10 -0.59
CA PRO A 102 14.05 -9.50 -0.65
C PRO A 102 14.12 -10.22 0.70
N HIS A 103 14.95 -9.73 1.63
CA HIS A 103 15.07 -10.25 2.98
C HIS A 103 13.83 -10.02 3.87
N LEU A 104 12.91 -9.14 3.44
CA LEU A 104 11.64 -8.88 4.16
C LEU A 104 10.54 -9.89 3.82
N ILE A 105 10.68 -10.63 2.72
CA ILE A 105 9.69 -11.62 2.31
C ILE A 105 9.72 -12.80 3.30
N PRO A 106 8.61 -13.12 3.98
CA PRO A 106 8.56 -14.25 4.88
C PRO A 106 8.90 -15.57 4.18
N ALA A 107 9.60 -16.45 4.87
CA ALA A 107 9.93 -17.77 4.35
C ALA A 107 8.63 -18.55 4.03
N GLY A 108 8.57 -19.17 2.85
CA GLY A 108 7.37 -19.88 2.38
C GLY A 108 6.34 -18.99 1.69
N THR A 109 6.63 -17.71 1.45
CA THR A 109 5.81 -16.87 0.58
C THR A 109 6.22 -17.08 -0.89
N GLY A 110 5.40 -17.84 -1.62
CA GLY A 110 5.55 -18.17 -3.04
C GLY A 110 4.58 -19.30 -3.41
N GLU A 111 3.93 -19.20 -4.58
CA GLU A 111 3.01 -20.22 -5.08
C GLU A 111 3.69 -21.60 -5.14
N ASP A 112 3.04 -22.62 -4.56
CA ASP A 112 3.20 -24.02 -5.00
C ASP A 112 2.53 -24.22 -6.37
#